data_AF-A0A9X3EAG9-F1
#
_entry.id   AF-A0A9X3EAG9-F1
#
_cell.length_a   1.000
_cell.length_b   1.000
_cell.length_c   1.000
_cell.angle_alpha   90.00
_cell.angle_beta   90.00
_cell.angle_gamma   90.00
#
_symmetry.space_group_name_H-M   'P 1'
#
loop_
_entity.id
_entity.type
_entity.pdbx_description
1 polymer ?
#
loop_
_entity_poly.entity_id
_entity_poly.type
_entity_poly.pdbx_seq_one_letter_code
_entity_poly.pdbx_strand_id
1 'polypeptide(L)'
;TEAMTLADRIVIIDHGDIQQVGTPQELYNEPANIFVATFIGMPSMNMISGQFSHDILTTKDGFSLKIPLGMAKQLTALGYEGKQVV
;
A
#
# COMPACT_ATOMS: atom_id res chain seq x y z
N THR A 1 -7.14 16.26 -10.13
CA THR A 1 -7.40 14.87 -10.59
C THR A 1 -7.54 14.79 -12.11
N GLU A 2 -6.73 15.52 -12.87
CA GLU A 2 -6.89 15.57 -14.34
C GLU A 2 -6.27 14.34 -15.03
N ALA A 3 -5.14 13.83 -14.52
CA ALA A 3 -4.47 12.68 -15.11
C ALA A 3 -5.31 11.39 -15.00
N MET A 4 -6.03 11.21 -13.88
CA MET A 4 -6.82 9.99 -13.62
C MET A 4 -8.04 9.83 -14.54
N THR A 5 -8.53 10.92 -15.13
CA THR A 5 -9.76 10.91 -15.93
C THR A 5 -9.51 10.93 -17.44
N LEU A 6 -8.31 11.33 -17.87
CA LEU A 6 -8.00 11.57 -19.29
C LEU A 6 -6.96 10.61 -19.89
N ALA A 7 -6.09 10.03 -19.08
CA ALA A 7 -4.97 9.25 -19.57
C ALA A 7 -5.27 7.74 -19.61
N ASP A 8 -4.89 7.09 -20.71
CA ASP A 8 -4.92 5.62 -20.81
C ASP A 8 -3.88 4.98 -19.87
N ARG A 9 -2.72 5.63 -19.74
CA ARG A 9 -1.64 5.27 -18.82
C ARG A 9 -0.97 6.52 -18.25
N ILE A 10 -0.49 6.40 -17.02
CA ILE A 10 0.17 7.44 -16.26
C ILE A 10 1.53 6.92 -15.80
N VAL A 11 2.56 7.76 -15.90
CA VAL A 11 3.90 7.53 -15.35
C VAL A 11 4.04 8.37 -14.09
N ILE A 12 4.30 7.73 -12.96
CA ILE A 12 4.59 8.39 -11.68
C ILE A 12 6.09 8.47 -11.49
N ILE A 13 6.60 9.68 -11.25
CA ILE A 13 8.02 9.97 -11.07
C ILE A 13 8.21 10.66 -9.73
N ASP A 14 9.25 10.27 -8.99
CA ASP A 14 9.72 10.95 -7.79
C ASP A 14 11.24 11.14 -7.87
N HIS A 15 11.73 12.35 -7.61
CA HIS A 15 13.16 12.70 -7.67
C HIS A 15 13.92 12.28 -8.95
N GLY A 16 13.21 12.16 -10.08
CA GLY A 16 13.78 11.73 -11.36
C GLY A 16 13.72 10.22 -11.62
N ASP A 17 13.26 9.44 -10.64
CA ASP A 17 13.09 7.98 -10.76
C ASP A 17 11.63 7.60 -10.98
N ILE A 18 11.39 6.68 -11.92
CA ILE A 18 10.05 6.13 -12.17
C ILE A 18 9.64 5.25 -11.00
N GLN A 19 8.52 5.61 -10.37
CA GLN A 19 7.94 4.87 -9.25
C GLN A 19 6.96 3.78 -9.73
N GLN A 20 6.11 4.11 -10.70
CA GLN A 20 5.16 3.18 -11.31
C GLN A 20 4.64 3.70 -12.65
N VAL A 21 4.31 2.78 -13.56
CA VAL A 21 3.61 3.09 -14.81
C VAL A 21 2.41 2.18 -14.98
N GLY A 22 1.21 2.73 -15.04
CA GLY A 22 -0.02 1.94 -15.11
C GLY A 22 -1.22 2.75 -15.56
N THR A 23 -2.37 2.09 -15.71
CA THR A 23 -3.66 2.75 -15.88
C THR A 23 -4.04 3.51 -14.61
N PRO A 24 -4.96 4.50 -14.68
CA PRO A 24 -5.46 5.18 -13.48
C PRO A 24 -5.98 4.21 -12.40
N GLN A 25 -6.61 3.10 -12.83
CA GLN A 25 -7.14 2.08 -11.94
C GLN A 25 -6.04 1.27 -11.25
N GLU A 26 -4.99 0.87 -11.98
CA GLU A 26 -3.83 0.16 -11.41
C GLU A 26 -3.10 1.02 -10.38
N LEU A 27 -2.88 2.30 -10.70
CA LEU A 27 -2.21 3.23 -9.77
C LEU A 27 -3.00 3.46 -8.48
N TYR A 28 -4.33 3.36 -8.53
CA TYR A 28 -5.19 3.54 -7.36
C TYR A 28 -5.34 2.24 -6.54
N ASN A 29 -5.55 1.11 -7.20
CA ASN A 29 -5.84 -0.16 -6.53
C ASN A 29 -4.59 -0.95 -6.13
N GLU A 30 -3.51 -0.82 -6.89
CA GLU A 30 -2.29 -1.62 -6.74
C GLU A 30 -1.04 -0.70 -6.77
N PRO A 31 -0.92 0.24 -5.82
CA PRO A 31 0.24 1.11 -5.76
C PRO A 31 1.50 0.29 -5.43
N ALA A 32 2.57 0.51 -6.21
CA ALA A 32 3.82 -0.23 -6.10
C ALA A 32 4.62 0.10 -4.83
N ASN A 33 4.36 1.28 -4.24
CA ASN A 33 5.00 1.72 -3.00
C ASN A 33 4.14 2.78 -2.28
N ILE A 34 4.58 3.15 -1.06
CA ILE A 34 3.89 4.12 -0.20
C ILE A 34 3.77 5.49 -0.86
N PHE A 35 4.78 5.92 -1.61
CA PHE A 35 4.71 7.21 -2.32
C PHE A 35 3.56 7.20 -3.32
N VAL A 36 3.45 6.16 -4.17
CA VAL A 36 2.33 6.08 -5.12
C VAL A 36 0.98 5.99 -4.40
N ALA A 37 0.89 5.18 -3.34
CA ALA A 37 -0.33 5.01 -2.55
C ALA A 37 -0.83 6.30 -1.89
N THR A 38 0.10 7.19 -1.50
CA THR A 38 -0.23 8.48 -0.86
C THR A 38 -0.37 9.62 -1.87
N PHE A 39 0.24 9.51 -3.04
CA PHE A 39 0.19 10.51 -4.10
C PHE A 39 -1.08 10.40 -4.97
N ILE A 40 -1.60 9.18 -5.17
CA ILE A 40 -2.77 8.93 -6.02
C ILE A 40 -4.06 8.95 -5.20
N GLY A 41 -5.00 9.80 -5.62
CA GLY A 41 -6.31 9.98 -4.96
C GLY A 41 -6.35 11.17 -4.00
N MET A 42 -7.53 11.78 -3.87
CA MET A 42 -7.82 12.81 -2.87
C MET A 42 -9.19 12.51 -2.23
N PRO A 43 -9.26 12.22 -0.91
CA PRO A 43 -8.15 12.08 0.04
C PRO A 43 -7.19 10.93 -0.30
N SER A 44 -5.94 11.01 0.16
CA SER A 44 -4.95 9.96 -0.04
C SER A 44 -5.26 8.72 0.82
N MET A 45 -4.63 7.59 0.49
CA MET A 45 -4.79 6.35 1.24
C MET A 45 -4.29 6.49 2.69
N ASN A 46 -5.05 5.93 3.64
CA ASN A 46 -4.63 5.87 5.03
C ASN A 46 -3.47 4.88 5.21
N MET A 47 -2.41 5.32 5.89
CA MET A 47 -1.26 4.48 6.23
C MET A 47 -1.31 4.17 7.73
N ILE A 48 -1.32 2.89 8.11
CA ILE A 48 -1.42 2.46 9.50
C ILE A 48 -0.25 1.55 9.83
N SER A 49 0.60 1.99 10.76
CA SER A 49 1.70 1.14 11.24
C SER A 49 1.21 0.15 12.29
N GLY A 50 1.61 -1.10 12.15
CA GLY A 50 1.33 -2.13 13.14
C GLY A 50 2.35 -3.26 13.14
N GLN A 51 2.41 -3.97 14.26
CA GLN A 51 3.17 -5.20 14.37
C GLN A 51 2.34 -6.36 13.84
N PHE A 52 2.88 -7.11 12.88
CA PHE A 52 2.26 -8.32 12.37
C PHE A 52 2.64 -9.52 13.25
N SER A 53 1.65 -10.29 13.68
CA SER A 53 1.84 -11.56 14.40
C SER A 53 0.74 -12.55 14.02
N HIS A 54 1.13 -13.70 13.49
CA HIS A 54 0.29 -14.79 13.00
C HIS A 54 -0.71 -14.36 11.91
N ASP A 55 -1.85 -13.80 12.30
CA ASP A 55 -2.89 -13.29 11.42
C ASP A 55 -3.50 -11.97 11.93
N ILE A 56 -2.82 -11.30 12.85
CA ILE A 56 -3.27 -10.06 13.48
C ILE A 56 -2.22 -8.97 13.24
N LEU A 57 -2.70 -7.78 12.88
CA LEU A 57 -1.93 -6.54 12.90
C LEU A 57 -2.33 -5.73 14.12
N THR A 58 -1.38 -5.43 15.00
CA THR A 58 -1.60 -4.64 16.21
C THR A 58 -0.91 -3.29 16.10
N THR A 59 -1.66 -2.20 16.16
CA THR A 59 -1.12 -0.83 16.15
C THR A 59 -0.57 -0.46 17.52
N LYS A 60 0.26 0.59 17.58
CA LYS A 60 0.81 1.10 18.85
C LYS A 60 -0.26 1.57 19.83
N ASP A 61 -1.40 2.02 19.31
CA ASP A 61 -2.52 2.53 20.11
C ASP A 61 -3.44 1.41 20.62
N GLY A 62 -3.07 0.14 20.38
CA GLY A 62 -3.80 -1.05 20.85
C GLY A 62 -4.93 -1.52 19.91
N PHE A 63 -5.13 -0.87 18.76
CA PHE A 63 -6.07 -1.34 17.75
C PHE A 63 -5.54 -2.61 17.10
N SER A 64 -6.39 -3.63 16.98
CA SER A 64 -6.02 -4.93 16.41
C SER A 64 -6.93 -5.27 15.23
N LEU A 65 -6.33 -5.63 14.10
CA LEU A 65 -7.02 -6.00 12.87
C LEU A 65 -6.66 -7.42 12.46
N LYS A 66 -7.67 -8.27 12.23
CA LYS A 66 -7.47 -9.61 11.69
C LYS A 66 -7.27 -9.54 10.17
N ILE A 67 -6.17 -10.09 9.69
CA ILE A 67 -5.83 -10.15 8.27
C ILE A 67 -6.37 -11.45 7.66
N PRO A 68 -6.91 -11.41 6.42
CA PRO A 68 -7.30 -12.63 5.70
C PRO A 68 -6.14 -13.63 5.57
N LEU A 69 -6.45 -14.93 5.73
CA LEU A 69 -5.47 -16.01 5.79
C LEU A 69 -4.52 -16.07 4.58
N GLY A 70 -4.99 -15.68 3.39
CA GLY A 70 -4.16 -15.65 2.18
C GLY A 70 -3.00 -14.65 2.29
N MET A 71 -3.29 -13.43 2.76
CA MET A 71 -2.28 -12.40 2.99
C MET A 71 -1.38 -12.72 4.17
N ALA A 72 -1.94 -13.25 5.26
CA ALA A 72 -1.16 -13.66 6.43
C ALA A 72 -0.07 -14.70 6.05
N LYS A 73 -0.44 -15.72 5.25
CA LYS A 73 0.53 -16.71 4.75
C LYS A 73 1.65 -16.08 3.93
N GLN A 74 1.34 -15.09 3.10
CA GLN A 74 2.34 -14.38 2.29
C GLN A 74 3.31 -13.59 3.20
N LEU A 75 2.78 -12.86 4.18
CA LEU A 75 3.59 -12.07 5.11
C LEU A 75 4.52 -12.96 5.96
N THR A 76 4.02 -14.09 6.46
CA THR A 76 4.85 -15.07 7.19
C THR A 76 5.90 -15.69 6.27
N ALA A 77 5.57 -16.05 5.02
CA ALA A 77 6.52 -16.60 4.05
C ALA A 77 7.64 -15.62 3.67
N LEU A 78 7.33 -14.32 3.63
CA LEU A 78 8.30 -13.23 3.42
C LEU A 78 9.07 -12.86 4.70
N GLY A 79 8.77 -13.50 5.84
CA GLY A 79 9.49 -13.31 7.10
C GLY A 79 9.14 -12.00 7.81
N TYR A 80 7.91 -11.51 7.70
CA TYR A 80 7.41 -10.32 8.43
C TYR A 80 6.88 -10.62 9.84
N GLU A 81 6.98 -11.86 10.30
CA GLU A 81 6.54 -12.27 11.64
C GLU A 81 7.22 -11.44 12.73
N GLY A 82 6.41 -10.80 13.60
CA GLY A 82 6.87 -9.93 14.69
C GLY A 82 7.42 -8.57 14.24
N LYS A 83 7.43 -8.26 12.94
CA LYS A 83 7.96 -7.00 12.41
C LYS A 83 6.89 -5.91 12.36
N GLN A 84 7.36 -4.67 12.41
CA GLN A 84 6.54 -3.51 12.11
C GLN A 84 6.36 -3.39 10.60
N VAL A 85 5.11 -3.24 10.17
CA VAL A 85 4.70 -3.05 8.78
C VAL A 85 3.74 -1.87 8.69
N VAL A 86 3.61 -1.31 7.48
CA VAL A 86 2.65 -0.26 7.11
C VAL A 86 1.89 -0.75 5.89
#